data_AF-A0A1G9G4Q1-F1
#
_entry.id   AF-A0A1G9G4Q1-F1
#
_cell.length_a   1.000
_cell.length_b   1.000
_cell.length_c   1.000
_cell.angle_alpha   90.00
_cell.angle_beta   90.00
_cell.angle_gamma   90.00
#
_symmetry.space_group_name_H-M   'P 1'
#
loop_
_entity.id
_entity.type
_entity.pdbx_description
1 polymer ?
#
loop_
_entity_poly.entity_id
_entity_poly.type
_entity_poly.pdbx_seq_one_letter_code
_entity_poly.pdbx_strand_id
1 'polypeptide(L)'
;MITVLSLTACGGGGGESSGGDRPSIGDIEGQITQSSGDQVSEKQATCLAKTYYESDLSDEAVRLLVEAEDVSTISPEDLSKADQKASKELYEPLVKCLSPAE
;
A
#
# COMPACT_ATOMS: atom_id res chain seq x y z
N MET A 1 -22.75 -26.03 -21.07
CA MET A 1 -21.69 -25.04 -21.34
C MET A 1 -21.63 -24.12 -20.13
N ILE A 2 -20.63 -24.28 -19.26
CA ILE A 2 -20.42 -23.41 -18.09
C ILE A 2 -19.46 -22.31 -18.54
N THR A 3 -19.94 -21.08 -18.51
CA THR A 3 -19.22 -19.89 -18.91
C THR A 3 -18.12 -19.63 -17.88
N VAL A 4 -16.87 -19.87 -18.27
CA VAL A 4 -15.68 -19.49 -17.51
C VAL A 4 -15.52 -17.98 -17.71
N LEU A 5 -15.94 -17.18 -16.73
CA LEU A 5 -15.55 -15.77 -16.67
C LEU A 5 -14.10 -15.71 -16.21
N SER A 6 -13.23 -15.41 -17.17
CA SER A 6 -11.82 -15.06 -16.95
C SER A 6 -11.73 -13.77 -16.14
N LEU A 7 -11.65 -13.90 -14.82
CA LEU A 7 -11.23 -12.82 -13.92
C LEU A 7 -9.69 -12.72 -13.99
N THR A 8 -9.18 -12.01 -14.99
CA THR A 8 -7.83 -11.43 -14.92
C THR A 8 -7.93 -10.10 -14.19
N ALA A 9 -8.11 -10.18 -12.88
CA ALA A 9 -7.82 -9.12 -11.93
C ALA A 9 -7.20 -9.83 -10.72
N CYS A 10 -5.89 -9.69 -10.60
CA CYS A 10 -5.08 -10.23 -9.52
C CYS A 10 -5.41 -9.49 -8.22
N GLY A 11 -5.59 -10.22 -7.11
CA GLY A 11 -5.68 -9.62 -5.77
C GLY A 11 -7.05 -9.72 -5.10
N GLY A 12 -7.57 -10.92 -4.90
CA GLY A 12 -8.84 -11.13 -4.20
C GLY A 12 -8.96 -12.55 -3.66
N GLY A 13 -8.09 -12.90 -2.71
CA GLY A 13 -8.13 -14.18 -2.00
C GLY A 13 -8.54 -13.96 -0.56
N GLY A 14 -9.83 -14.11 -0.27
CA GLY A 14 -10.35 -14.12 1.10
C GLY A 14 -9.87 -15.35 1.89
N GLY A 15 -9.61 -15.17 3.17
CA GLY A 15 -9.31 -16.25 4.11
C GLY A 15 -9.05 -15.74 5.52
N GLU A 16 -9.83 -16.25 6.47
CA GLU A 16 -9.82 -16.05 7.91
C GLU A 16 -8.44 -15.87 8.61
N SER A 17 -8.43 -14.90 9.53
CA SER A 17 -7.71 -14.85 10.82
C SER A 17 -6.17 -14.85 10.86
N SER A 18 -5.66 -13.76 11.47
CA SER A 18 -4.45 -13.68 12.30
C SER A 18 -3.10 -13.54 11.58
N GLY A 19 -2.66 -12.29 11.39
CA GLY A 19 -1.25 -11.93 11.17
C GLY A 19 -0.74 -12.29 9.77
N GLY A 20 -1.21 -11.58 8.75
CA GLY A 20 -0.69 -11.72 7.39
C GLY A 20 0.72 -11.12 7.27
N ASP A 21 1.58 -11.79 6.50
CA ASP A 21 2.90 -11.27 6.12
C ASP A 21 2.78 -9.88 5.48
N ARG A 22 3.83 -9.06 5.62
CA ARG A 22 3.93 -7.76 4.96
C ARG A 22 3.62 -7.89 3.45
N PRO A 23 2.68 -7.09 2.90
CA PRO A 23 2.46 -7.04 1.46
C PRO A 23 3.77 -6.80 0.69
N SER A 24 3.90 -7.42 -0.48
CA SER A 24 5.14 -7.27 -1.26
C SER A 24 5.26 -5.85 -1.84
N ILE A 25 6.48 -5.46 -2.23
CA ILE A 25 6.70 -4.18 -2.93
C ILE A 25 5.78 -4.07 -4.17
N GLY A 26 5.58 -5.17 -4.90
CA GLY A 26 4.72 -5.19 -6.09
C GLY A 26 3.24 -4.98 -5.77
N ASP A 27 2.75 -5.53 -4.65
CA ASP A 27 1.36 -5.32 -4.21
C ASP A 27 1.14 -3.86 -3.80
N ILE A 28 2.09 -3.28 -3.07
CA ILE A 28 2.03 -1.88 -2.64
C ILE A 28 2.13 -0.94 -3.85
N GLU A 29 3.04 -1.21 -4.77
CA GLU A 29 3.20 -0.43 -6.01
C GLU A 29 1.92 -0.49 -6.85
N GLY A 30 1.35 -1.68 -7.04
CA GLY A 30 0.09 -1.87 -7.75
C GLY A 30 -1.03 -1.01 -7.18
N GLN A 31 -1.17 -0.99 -5.85
CA GLN A 31 -2.18 -0.16 -5.19
C GLN A 31 -1.91 1.34 -5.34
N ILE A 32 -0.65 1.78 -5.26
CA ILE A 32 -0.29 3.19 -5.45
C ILE A 32 -0.62 3.64 -6.88
N THR A 33 -0.25 2.85 -7.88
CA THR A 33 -0.55 3.15 -9.29
C THR A 33 -2.06 3.15 -9.54
N GLN A 34 -2.80 2.19 -8.97
CA GLN A 34 -4.25 2.12 -9.10
C GLN A 34 -4.95 3.34 -8.48
N SER A 35 -4.56 3.73 -7.27
CA SER A 35 -5.16 4.85 -6.54
C SER A 35 -4.76 6.23 -7.09
N SER A 36 -3.53 6.36 -7.58
CA SER A 36 -2.98 7.65 -8.03
C SER A 36 -3.22 7.92 -9.51
N GLY A 37 -3.43 6.88 -10.33
CA GLY A 37 -3.51 7.00 -11.78
C GLY A 37 -2.25 7.66 -12.37
N ASP A 38 -2.43 8.61 -13.29
CA ASP A 38 -1.33 9.29 -13.98
C ASP A 38 -0.61 10.37 -13.13
N GLN A 39 -0.99 10.55 -11.87
CA GLN A 39 -0.39 11.57 -10.99
C GLN A 39 1.02 11.20 -10.50
N VAL A 40 1.35 9.91 -10.52
CA VAL A 40 2.60 9.37 -10.01
C VAL A 40 3.22 8.51 -11.10
N SER A 41 4.46 8.81 -11.51
CA SER A 41 5.18 7.98 -12.47
C SER A 41 5.53 6.61 -11.86
N GLU A 42 5.74 5.59 -12.70
CA GLU A 42 6.13 4.25 -12.26
C GLU A 42 7.34 4.29 -11.31
N LYS A 43 8.38 5.09 -11.61
CA LYS A 43 9.55 5.24 -10.72
C LYS A 43 9.19 5.80 -9.34
N GLN A 44 8.26 6.76 -9.28
CA GLN A 44 7.80 7.32 -8.02
C GLN A 44 6.95 6.30 -7.26
N ALA A 45 6.09 5.55 -7.96
CA ALA A 45 5.29 4.47 -7.37
C ALA A 45 6.20 3.37 -6.78
N THR A 46 7.23 2.92 -7.50
CA THR A 46 8.22 1.97 -6.99
C THR A 46 8.96 2.52 -5.75
N CYS A 47 9.32 3.82 -5.75
CA CYS A 47 10.00 4.45 -4.61
C CYS A 47 9.10 4.49 -3.37
N LEU A 48 7.84 4.90 -3.54
CA LEU A 48 6.85 4.91 -2.46
C LEU A 48 6.59 3.51 -1.92
N ALA A 49 6.44 2.52 -2.81
CA ALA A 49 6.23 1.12 -2.43
C ALA A 49 7.38 0.56 -1.61
N LYS A 50 8.63 0.81 -2.03
CA LYS A 50 9.82 0.46 -1.24
C LYS A 50 9.83 1.15 0.12
N THR A 51 9.47 2.43 0.16
CA THR A 51 9.43 3.21 1.40
C THR A 51 8.45 2.61 2.40
N TYR A 52 7.25 2.21 1.97
CA TYR A 52 6.29 1.52 2.85
C TYR A 52 6.78 0.12 3.23
N TYR A 53 7.32 -0.64 2.28
CA TYR A 53 7.85 -1.99 2.52
C TYR A 53 9.06 -2.02 3.46
N GLU A 54 9.84 -0.95 3.56
CA GLU A 54 11.00 -0.84 4.45
C GLU A 54 10.69 -0.08 5.74
N SER A 55 9.45 0.40 5.89
CA SER A 55 9.06 1.23 7.04
C SER A 55 8.91 0.46 8.34
N ASP A 56 8.93 1.23 9.44
CA ASP A 56 8.62 0.75 10.79
C ASP A 56 7.11 0.58 11.06
N LEU A 57 6.25 0.75 10.04
CA LEU A 57 4.83 0.38 10.17
C LEU A 57 4.71 -1.12 10.44
N SER A 58 3.69 -1.54 11.17
CA SER A 58 3.35 -2.94 11.28
C SER A 58 2.89 -3.50 9.94
N ASP A 59 3.04 -4.81 9.76
CA ASP A 59 2.58 -5.49 8.55
C ASP A 59 1.07 -5.31 8.35
N GLU A 60 0.32 -5.25 9.45
CA GLU A 60 -1.11 -4.93 9.45
C GLU A 60 -1.39 -3.52 8.94
N ALA A 61 -0.61 -2.52 9.36
CA ALA A 61 -0.78 -1.15 8.87
C ALA A 61 -0.47 -1.03 7.37
N VAL A 62 0.56 -1.73 6.88
CA VAL A 62 0.86 -1.79 5.44
C VAL A 62 -0.26 -2.51 4.68
N ARG A 63 -0.80 -3.60 5.24
CA ARG A 63 -1.91 -4.34 4.66
C ARG A 63 -3.17 -3.51 4.53
N LEU A 64 -3.53 -2.73 5.55
CA LEU A 64 -4.66 -1.80 5.49
C LEU A 64 -4.53 -0.81 4.32
N LEU A 65 -3.33 -0.30 4.03
CA LEU A 65 -3.11 0.60 2.89
C LEU A 65 -3.30 -0.09 1.54
N VAL A 66 -2.90 -1.36 1.42
CA VAL A 66 -2.99 -2.14 0.17
C VAL A 66 -4.41 -2.63 -0.08
N GLU A 67 -5.09 -3.10 0.95
CA GLU A 67 -6.44 -3.66 0.84
C GLU A 67 -7.55 -2.60 0.84
N ALA A 68 -7.26 -1.36 1.23
CA ALA A 68 -8.25 -0.28 1.23
C ALA A 68 -8.62 0.14 -0.20
N GLU A 69 -9.91 0.05 -0.54
CA GLU A 69 -10.44 0.64 -1.77
C GLU A 69 -10.27 2.18 -1.78
N ASP A 70 -10.34 2.80 -0.60
CA ASP A 70 -10.12 4.22 -0.39
C ASP A 70 -9.30 4.43 0.90
N VAL A 71 -8.05 4.89 0.76
CA VAL A 71 -7.16 5.12 1.91
C VAL A 71 -7.64 6.25 2.82
N SER A 72 -8.56 7.12 2.37
CA SER A 72 -9.15 8.17 3.20
C SER A 72 -10.10 7.63 4.27
N THR A 73 -10.54 6.37 4.14
CA THR A 73 -11.37 5.71 5.15
C THR A 73 -10.56 5.12 6.30
N ILE A 74 -9.22 5.03 6.15
CA ILE A 74 -8.33 4.55 7.21
C ILE A 74 -8.16 5.68 8.22
N SER A 75 -8.73 5.50 9.41
CA SER A 75 -8.63 6.49 10.47
C SER A 75 -7.37 6.24 11.30
N PRO A 76 -6.76 7.29 11.89
CA PRO A 76 -5.58 7.11 12.76
C PRO A 76 -5.85 6.17 13.95
N GLU A 77 -7.10 6.05 14.37
CA GLU A 77 -7.55 5.17 15.45
C GLU A 77 -7.59 3.68 15.05
N ASP A 78 -7.60 3.37 13.76
CA ASP A 78 -7.44 1.99 13.24
C ASP A 78 -5.98 1.51 13.36
N LEU A 79 -5.05 2.44 13.60
CA LEU A 79 -3.62 2.17 13.71
C LEU A 79 -3.17 2.13 15.16
N SER A 80 -2.20 1.26 15.45
CA SER A 80 -1.54 1.26 16.76
C SER A 80 -0.80 2.58 17.01
N LYS A 81 -0.52 2.90 18.28
CA LYS A 81 0.28 4.10 18.61
C LYS A 81 1.69 4.07 18.00
N ALA A 82 2.25 2.88 17.79
CA ALA A 82 3.54 2.70 17.14
C ALA A 82 3.43 3.06 15.65
N ASP A 83 2.41 2.57 14.98
CA ASP A 83 2.15 2.84 13.56
C ASP A 83 1.84 4.32 13.31
N GLN A 84 1.09 4.96 14.22
CA GLN A 84 0.85 6.41 14.17
C GLN A 84 2.12 7.24 14.34
N LYS A 85 3.15 6.71 15.01
CA LYS A 85 4.45 7.37 15.13
C LYS A 85 5.28 7.13 13.88
N ALA A 86 5.37 5.88 13.44
CA ALA A 86 6.11 5.49 12.24
C ALA A 86 5.55 6.19 10.98
N SER A 87 4.24 6.35 10.85
CA SER A 87 3.61 7.07 9.73
C SER A 87 4.05 8.53 9.63
N LYS A 88 4.30 9.19 10.76
CA LYS A 88 4.84 10.55 10.78
C LYS A 88 6.29 10.60 10.30
N GLU A 89 7.08 9.60 10.66
CA GLU A 89 8.48 9.50 10.27
C GLU A 89 8.64 9.17 8.78
N LEU A 90 7.62 8.55 8.16
CA LEU A 90 7.59 8.29 6.72
C LEU A 90 7.38 9.52 5.85
N TYR A 91 6.89 10.64 6.40
CA TYR A 91 6.55 11.82 5.61
C TYR A 91 7.74 12.31 4.76
N GLU A 92 8.92 12.48 5.36
CA GLU A 92 10.10 12.97 4.63
C GLU A 92 10.57 12.00 3.52
N PRO A 93 10.74 10.68 3.77
CA PRO A 93 11.00 9.69 2.72
C PRO A 93 9.99 9.73 1.57
N LEU A 94 8.69 9.79 1.87
CA LEU A 94 7.64 9.80 0.86
C LEU A 94 7.69 11.07 0.00
N VAL A 95 7.92 12.24 0.60
CA VAL A 95 8.11 13.50 -0.13
C VAL A 95 9.34 13.45 -1.04
N LYS A 96 10.43 12.81 -0.60
CA LYS A 96 11.62 12.61 -1.44
C LYS A 96 11.33 11.75 -2.66
N CYS A 97 10.48 10.73 -2.53
CA CYS A 97 10.04 9.93 -3.68
C CYS A 97 9.24 10.73 -4.71
N LEU A 98 8.45 11.71 -4.26
CA LEU A 98 7.60 12.53 -5.15
C LEU A 98 8.33 13.74 -5.74
N SER A 99 9.45 14.13 -5.14
CA SER A 99 10.24 15.26 -5.63
C SER A 99 10.91 14.90 -6.96
N PRO A 100 10.92 15.81 -7.96
CA PRO A 100 11.70 15.58 -9.18
C PRO A 100 13.15 15.35 -8.78
N ALA A 101 13.73 14.24 -9.25
CA ALA A 101 15.15 13.99 -9.08
C ALA A 101 15.91 15.17 -9.72
N GLU A 102 16.74 15.85 -8.93
CA GLU A 102 17.65 16.89 -9.42
C GLU A 102 18.63 16.33 -10.47
#